data_AF-A0A8T6NVN4-F1
#
_entry.id   AF-A0A8T6NVN4-F1
#
_cell.length_a   1.000
_cell.length_b   1.000
_cell.length_c   1.000
_cell.angle_alpha   90.00
_cell.angle_beta   90.00
_cell.angle_gamma   90.00
#
_symmetry.space_group_name_H-M   'P 1'
#
loop_
_entity.id
_entity.type
_entity.pdbx_description
1 polymer ?
#
loop_
_entity_poly.entity_id
_entity_poly.type
_entity_poly.pdbx_seq_one_letter_code
_entity_poly.pdbx_strand_id
1 'polypeptide(L)'
;PEHIRAIVVLSDGADTESNIGLQTVLNQISVNEGGDATKIFTIGYGSDADVNILTQIAETTGVRFYQGDPATIREVYEAIATFF
;
A
#
# COMPACT_ATOMS: atom_id res chain seq x y z
N PRO A 1 -6.04 -23.54 7.75
CA PRO A 1 -6.67 -22.32 7.20
C PRO A 1 -5.58 -21.32 6.82
N GLU A 2 -5.30 -21.17 5.53
CA GLU A 2 -4.48 -20.05 5.05
C GLU A 2 -5.29 -18.76 5.21
N HIS A 3 -4.72 -17.79 5.92
CA HIS A 3 -5.35 -16.49 6.14
C HIS A 3 -4.66 -15.46 5.27
N ILE A 4 -5.41 -14.80 4.39
CA ILE A 4 -4.88 -13.68 3.63
C ILE A 4 -4.74 -12.48 4.58
N ARG A 5 -3.53 -11.94 4.71
CA ARG A 5 -3.25 -10.73 5.48
C ARG A 5 -3.14 -9.55 4.53
N ALA A 6 -3.85 -8.47 4.82
CA ALA A 6 -3.72 -7.24 4.06
C ALA A 6 -3.78 -6.00 4.92
N ILE A 7 -3.07 -4.97 4.45
CA ILE A 7 -3.02 -3.63 5.00
C ILE A 7 -3.41 -2.69 3.86
N VAL A 8 -4.25 -1.71 4.14
CA VAL A 8 -4.59 -0.63 3.19
C VAL A 8 -4.09 0.68 3.80
N VAL A 9 -3.15 1.33 3.12
CA VAL A 9 -2.53 2.59 3.53
C VAL A 9 -3.10 3.72 2.68
N LEU A 10 -3.59 4.77 3.33
CA LEU A 10 -4.10 5.97 2.67
C LEU A 10 -3.21 7.13 3.12
N SER A 11 -2.70 7.92 2.16
CA SER A 11 -1.95 9.14 2.44
C SER A 11 -2.32 10.25 1.47
N ASP A 12 -2.39 11.48 1.94
CA ASP A 12 -2.53 12.70 1.15
C ASP A 12 -1.21 13.47 1.00
N GLY A 13 -0.13 12.97 1.60
CA GLY A 13 1.13 13.69 1.73
C GLY A 13 2.37 12.78 1.71
N ALA A 14 3.54 13.41 1.68
CA ALA A 14 4.82 12.77 1.97
C ALA A 14 4.97 12.53 3.48
N ASP A 15 5.78 11.52 3.83
CA ASP A 15 6.19 11.30 5.21
C ASP A 15 7.16 12.40 5.67
N THR A 16 6.90 12.99 6.85
CA THR A 16 7.64 14.15 7.37
C THR A 16 8.35 13.90 8.69
N GLU A 17 7.94 12.89 9.47
CA GLU A 17 8.40 12.70 10.86
C GLU A 17 8.66 11.22 11.24
N SER A 18 8.77 10.30 10.28
CA SER A 18 9.07 8.91 10.64
C SER A 18 10.50 8.72 11.17
N ASN A 19 10.62 7.88 12.19
CA ASN A 19 11.91 7.44 12.75
C ASN A 19 12.58 6.32 11.92
N ILE A 20 11.87 5.78 10.92
CA ILE A 20 12.31 4.66 10.09
C ILE A 20 12.25 5.12 8.63
N GLY A 21 13.32 4.86 7.86
CA GLY A 21 13.38 5.20 6.44
C GLY A 21 12.73 4.15 5.54
N LEU A 22 12.37 4.58 4.32
CA LEU A 22 11.71 3.72 3.31
C LEU A 22 12.43 2.38 3.10
N GLN A 23 13.76 2.38 2.91
CA GLN A 23 14.48 1.14 2.64
C GLN A 23 14.34 0.11 3.77
N THR A 24 14.28 0.55 5.02
CA THR A 24 14.06 -0.34 6.16
C THR A 24 12.66 -0.94 6.11
N VAL A 25 11.64 -0.15 5.76
CA VAL A 25 10.27 -0.62 5.55
C VAL A 25 10.21 -1.65 4.43
N LEU A 26 10.78 -1.33 3.26
CA LEU A 26 10.80 -2.24 2.10
C LEU A 26 11.48 -3.57 2.44
N ASN A 27 12.58 -3.54 3.18
CA ASN A 27 13.27 -4.74 3.64
C ASN A 27 12.45 -5.56 4.64
N GLN A 28 11.62 -4.94 5.47
CA GLN A 28 10.77 -5.66 6.43
C GLN A 28 9.58 -6.34 5.74
N ILE A 29 9.00 -5.68 4.74
CA ILE A 29 7.81 -6.20 4.05
C ILE A 29 8.17 -7.23 2.97
N SER A 30 9.38 -7.16 2.38
CA SER A 30 9.85 -8.13 1.37
C SER A 30 10.19 -9.50 1.93
N VAL A 31 10.50 -9.63 3.23
CA VAL A 31 10.89 -10.92 3.85
C VAL A 31 9.74 -11.93 3.91
N ASN A 32 8.51 -11.51 3.61
CA ASN A 32 7.30 -12.33 3.77
C ASN A 32 6.80 -13.01 2.49
N GLU A 33 7.60 -13.25 1.44
CA GLU A 33 7.16 -13.84 0.14
C GLU A 33 6.56 -15.28 0.18
N GLY A 34 6.27 -15.86 1.35
CA GLY A 34 5.59 -17.17 1.49
C GLY A 34 4.05 -17.08 1.46
N GLY A 35 3.36 -18.21 1.63
CA GLY A 35 1.88 -18.32 1.62
C GLY A 35 1.14 -17.44 2.66
N ASP A 36 1.89 -16.85 3.59
CA ASP A 36 1.41 -15.93 4.62
C ASP A 36 1.78 -14.45 4.32
N ALA A 37 2.19 -14.10 3.09
CA ALA A 37 2.62 -12.75 2.73
C ALA A 37 1.56 -11.68 3.02
N THR A 38 1.90 -10.66 3.81
CA THR A 38 1.02 -9.50 4.03
C THR A 38 1.02 -8.62 2.79
N LYS A 39 -0.15 -8.42 2.17
CA LYS A 39 -0.36 -7.52 1.02
C LYS A 39 -0.59 -6.09 1.49
N ILE A 40 0.13 -5.12 0.94
CA ILE A 40 0.02 -3.71 1.36
C ILE A 40 -0.45 -2.88 0.17
N PHE A 41 -1.74 -2.55 0.14
CA PHE A 41 -2.34 -1.68 -0.86
C PHE A 41 -2.11 -0.22 -0.44
N THR A 42 -1.66 0.63 -1.35
CA THR A 42 -1.44 2.06 -1.08
C THR A 42 -2.36 2.92 -1.92
N ILE A 43 -2.95 3.95 -1.30
CA ILE A 43 -3.87 4.90 -1.93
C ILE A 43 -3.36 6.32 -1.65
N GLY A 44 -3.05 7.06 -2.71
CA GLY A 44 -2.57 8.44 -2.62
C GLY A 44 -3.66 9.45 -2.95
N TYR A 45 -3.91 10.45 -2.10
CA TYR A 45 -4.88 11.51 -2.34
C TYR A 45 -4.23 12.85 -2.65
N GLY A 46 -4.83 13.60 -3.56
CA GLY A 46 -4.33 14.92 -3.91
C GLY A 46 -2.96 14.90 -4.59
N SER A 47 -2.39 16.09 -4.76
CA SER A 47 -1.08 16.31 -5.40
C SER A 47 0.11 16.07 -4.48
N ASP A 48 -0.13 16.11 -3.16
CA ASP A 48 0.95 16.15 -2.17
C ASP A 48 1.36 14.75 -1.73
N ALA A 49 0.58 13.73 -2.09
CA ALA A 49 0.91 12.33 -1.87
C ALA A 49 2.17 11.94 -2.65
N ASP A 50 3.12 11.31 -1.96
CA ASP A 50 4.33 10.79 -2.61
C ASP A 50 4.03 9.48 -3.34
N VAL A 51 3.62 9.62 -4.60
CA VAL A 51 3.29 8.49 -5.49
C VAL A 51 4.45 7.51 -5.63
N ASN A 52 5.70 7.99 -5.65
CA ASN A 52 6.86 7.13 -5.85
C ASN A 52 7.08 6.22 -4.62
N ILE A 53 6.94 6.76 -3.42
CA ILE A 53 7.06 5.99 -2.18
C ILE A 53 5.92 4.99 -2.05
N LEU A 54 4.68 5.45 -2.26
CA LEU A 54 3.48 4.61 -2.15
C LEU A 54 3.50 3.46 -3.17
N THR A 55 4.00 3.71 -4.39
CA THR A 55 4.16 2.68 -5.43
C THR A 55 5.18 1.63 -5.02
N GLN A 56 6.35 2.04 -4.54
CA GLN A 56 7.40 1.10 -4.09
C GLN A 56 6.91 0.16 -2.98
N ILE A 57 6.15 0.68 -2.01
CA ILE A 57 5.59 -0.14 -0.92
C ILE A 57 4.60 -1.19 -1.48
N ALA A 58 3.68 -0.78 -2.35
CA ALA A 58 2.69 -1.68 -2.92
C ALA A 58 3.34 -2.77 -3.78
N GLU A 59 4.23 -2.40 -4.68
CA GLU A 59 4.90 -3.32 -5.60
C GLU A 59 5.78 -4.33 -4.86
N THR A 60 6.42 -3.92 -3.77
CA THR A 60 7.23 -4.82 -2.93
C THR A 60 6.41 -5.97 -2.34
N THR A 61 5.10 -5.77 -2.11
CA THR A 61 4.20 -6.83 -1.64
C THR A 61 3.42 -7.53 -2.76
N GLY A 62 3.72 -7.19 -4.03
CA GLY A 62 3.09 -7.75 -5.21
C GLY A 62 1.69 -7.21 -5.49
N VAL A 63 1.37 -6.01 -5.01
CA VAL A 63 0.11 -5.31 -5.33
C VAL A 63 0.39 -3.96 -5.99
N ARG A 64 -0.68 -3.17 -6.24
CA ARG A 64 -0.59 -1.91 -6.98
C ARG A 64 -0.92 -0.72 -6.09
N PHE A 65 -0.34 0.42 -6.44
CA PHE A 65 -0.77 1.73 -5.99
C PHE A 65 -2.08 2.14 -6.66
N TYR A 66 -2.91 2.90 -5.94
CA TYR A 66 -4.13 3.50 -6.46
C TYR A 66 -4.11 5.01 -6.23
N GLN A 67 -4.42 5.77 -7.26
CA GLN A 67 -4.74 7.19 -7.08
C GLN A 67 -6.14 7.30 -6.48
N GLY A 68 -6.21 7.88 -5.28
CA GLY A 68 -7.45 8.20 -4.61
C GLY A 68 -8.07 9.48 -5.16
N ASP A 69 -9.31 9.38 -5.58
CA ASP A 69 -10.22 10.51 -5.79
C ASP A 69 -11.42 10.30 -4.85
N PRO A 70 -11.82 11.29 -4.04
CA PRO A 70 -13.04 11.22 -3.23
C PRO A 70 -14.28 10.77 -4.02
N ALA A 71 -14.35 11.07 -5.32
CA ALA A 71 -15.43 10.65 -6.20
C ALA A 71 -15.40 9.15 -6.56
N THR A 72 -14.22 8.51 -6.56
CA THR A 72 -14.03 7.12 -7.04
C THR A 72 -13.55 6.17 -5.95
N ILE A 73 -13.44 6.61 -4.70
CA ILE A 73 -12.91 5.77 -3.61
C ILE A 73 -13.67 4.45 -3.44
N ARG A 74 -14.98 4.44 -3.72
CA ARG A 74 -15.77 3.20 -3.69
C ARG A 74 -15.25 2.15 -4.68
N GLU A 75 -14.87 2.57 -5.89
CA GLU A 75 -14.35 1.68 -6.94
C GLU A 75 -12.98 1.12 -6.55
N VAL A 76 -12.13 1.93 -5.91
CA VAL A 76 -10.83 1.48 -5.39
C VAL A 76 -11.01 0.41 -4.32
N TYR A 77 -11.91 0.63 -3.36
CA TYR A 77 -12.22 -0.38 -2.33
C TYR A 77 -12.86 -1.64 -2.92
N GLU A 78 -13.74 -1.52 -3.92
CA GLU A 78 -14.31 -2.67 -4.63
C GLU A 78 -13.23 -3.47 -5.36
N ALA A 79 -12.27 -2.81 -6.01
CA ALA A 79 -11.14 -3.47 -6.65
C ALA A 79 -10.27 -4.23 -5.61
N ILE A 80 -10.01 -3.64 -4.45
CA ILE A 80 -9.29 -4.30 -3.36
C ILE A 80 -10.09 -5.48 -2.79
N ALA A 81 -11.41 -5.35 -2.66
CA ALA A 81 -12.26 -6.43 -2.16
C ALA A 81 -12.21 -7.69 -3.02
N THR A 82 -11.98 -7.57 -4.33
CA THR A 82 -11.85 -8.76 -5.23
C THR A 82 -10.61 -9.61 -4.98
N PHE A 83 -9.64 -9.14 -4.18
CA PHE A 83 -8.47 -9.92 -3.78
C PHE A 83 -8.75 -10.91 -2.64
N PHE A 84 -9.90 -10.83 -1.97
CA PHE A 84 -10.28 -11.69 -0.83
C PHE A 84 -11.52 -12.53 -1.16
#